data_AF-A0A2X1QL68-F1
#
_entry.id   AF-A0A2X1QL68-F1
#
_cell.length_a   1.000
_cell.length_b   1.000
_cell.length_c   1.000
_cell.angle_alpha   90.00
_cell.angle_beta   90.00
_cell.angle_gamma   90.00
#
_symmetry.space_group_name_H-M   'P 1'
#
loop_
_entity.id
_entity.type
_entity.pdbx_description
1 polymer ?
#
loop_
_entity_poly.entity_id
_entity_poly.type
_entity_poly.pdbx_seq_one_letter_code
_entity_poly.pdbx_strand_id
1 'polypeptide(L)'
;MRSSMSWEDLWPLLLDGTLDTLYMVGLAALFTVLIGLPTGVLLFISRANGLAPMPKLNALLGAVINIGRSLPFIVLLIALIPFTRLIVGTTLGSTAAIVPVTIGAFPFFARLTGKRARRGGLREN
;
A
#
# COMPACT_ATOMS: atom_id res chain seq x y z
N MET A 1 -0.33 -29.53 31.55
CA MET A 1 -1.16 -28.32 31.53
C MET A 1 -1.89 -28.27 30.19
N ARG A 2 -3.14 -28.73 30.12
CA ARG A 2 -4.01 -28.50 28.94
C ARG A 2 -4.84 -27.26 29.26
N SER A 3 -4.40 -26.08 28.84
CA SER A 3 -5.28 -24.93 28.72
C SER A 3 -6.21 -25.21 27.54
N SER A 4 -7.31 -25.91 27.79
CA SER A 4 -8.39 -26.01 26.82
C SER A 4 -9.07 -24.64 26.81
N MET A 5 -8.64 -23.76 25.91
CA MET A 5 -9.39 -22.52 25.64
C MET A 5 -10.82 -22.93 25.32
N SER A 6 -11.77 -22.47 26.12
CA SER A 6 -13.16 -22.79 25.89
C SER A 6 -13.62 -22.04 24.63
N TRP A 7 -14.67 -22.54 23.98
CA TRP A 7 -15.22 -21.87 22.80
C TRP A 7 -15.73 -20.46 23.12
N GLU A 8 -16.14 -20.24 24.37
CA GLU A 8 -16.58 -18.96 24.93
C GLU A 8 -15.42 -17.95 25.04
N ASP A 9 -14.20 -18.42 25.29
CA ASP A 9 -12.98 -17.59 25.32
C ASP A 9 -12.47 -17.25 23.90
N LEU A 10 -12.72 -18.12 22.92
CA LEU A 10 -12.26 -17.95 21.55
C LEU A 10 -13.07 -16.92 20.77
N TRP A 11 -14.38 -16.86 20.99
CA TRP A 11 -15.27 -15.93 20.30
C TRP A 11 -14.85 -14.46 20.39
N PRO A 12 -14.58 -13.89 21.60
CA PRO A 12 -14.12 -12.51 21.70
C PRO A 12 -12.76 -12.28 21.02
N LEU A 13 -11.83 -13.24 21.13
CA LEU A 13 -10.51 -13.12 20.49
C LEU A 13 -10.60 -13.08 18.95
N LEU A 14 -11.51 -13.87 18.37
CA LEU A 14 -11.75 -13.85 16.92
C LEU A 14 -12.40 -12.53 16.48
N LEU A 15 -13.34 -11.99 17.27
CA LEU A 15 -13.96 -10.71 16.99
C LEU A 15 -12.93 -9.57 17.04
N ASP A 16 -12.12 -9.52 18.09
CA ASP A 16 -11.08 -8.50 18.25
C ASP A 16 -10.05 -8.59 17.11
N GLY A 17 -9.58 -9.79 16.77
CA GLY A 17 -8.65 -9.99 15.64
C GLY A 17 -9.25 -9.62 14.28
N THR A 18 -10.56 -9.84 14.10
CA THR A 18 -11.28 -9.41 12.89
C THR A 18 -11.36 -7.89 12.81
N LEU A 19 -11.70 -7.22 13.91
CA LEU A 19 -11.76 -5.77 13.99
C LEU A 19 -10.38 -5.14 13.77
N ASP A 20 -9.33 -5.72 14.35
CA ASP A 20 -7.95 -5.31 14.12
C ASP A 20 -7.57 -5.41 12.64
N THR A 21 -7.96 -6.50 11.97
CA THR A 21 -7.71 -6.68 10.54
C THR A 21 -8.47 -5.65 9.71
N LEU A 22 -9.74 -5.38 10.02
CA LEU A 22 -10.54 -4.36 9.34
C LEU A 22 -9.97 -2.97 9.54
N TYR A 23 -9.51 -2.64 10.74
CA TYR A 23 -8.83 -1.39 11.06
C TYR A 23 -7.54 -1.24 10.24
N MET A 24 -6.69 -2.27 10.21
CA MET A 24 -5.45 -2.28 9.43
C MET A 24 -5.72 -2.09 7.93
N VAL A 25 -6.61 -2.90 7.37
CA VAL A 25 -6.94 -2.88 5.93
C VAL A 25 -7.62 -1.59 5.55
N GLY A 26 -8.58 -1.10 6.35
CA GLY A 26 -9.31 0.13 6.10
C GLY A 26 -8.39 1.35 6.02
N LEU A 27 -7.53 1.54 7.04
CA LEU A 27 -6.58 2.65 7.05
C LEU A 27 -5.48 2.48 5.99
N ALA A 28 -4.94 1.28 5.82
CA ALA A 28 -3.94 1.05 4.78
C ALA A 28 -4.51 1.30 3.38
N ALA A 29 -5.76 0.90 3.11
CA ALA A 29 -6.45 1.18 1.86
C ALA A 29 -6.63 2.69 1.67
N LEU A 30 -7.06 3.41 2.70
CA LEU A 30 -7.20 4.87 2.66
C LEU A 30 -5.88 5.55 2.26
N PHE A 31 -4.79 5.26 2.97
CA PHE A 31 -3.47 5.85 2.65
C PHE A 31 -2.94 5.39 1.28
N THR A 32 -3.17 4.14 0.92
CA THR A 32 -2.84 3.60 -0.41
C THR A 32 -3.53 4.36 -1.52
N VAL A 33 -4.81 4.71 -1.36
CA VAL A 33 -5.55 5.53 -2.33
C VAL A 33 -5.01 6.96 -2.34
N LEU A 34 -4.83 7.57 -1.17
CA LEU A 34 -4.35 8.95 -1.05
C LEU A 34 -2.97 9.16 -1.69
N ILE A 35 -2.07 8.18 -1.62
CA ILE A 35 -0.71 8.28 -2.19
C ILE A 35 -0.69 7.71 -3.61
N GLY A 36 -1.31 6.56 -3.82
CA GLY A 36 -1.25 5.83 -5.08
C GLY A 36 -2.08 6.47 -6.20
N LEU A 37 -3.21 7.11 -5.88
CA LEU A 37 -4.01 7.81 -6.91
C LEU A 37 -3.24 8.99 -7.51
N PRO A 38 -2.72 9.97 -6.74
CA PRO A 38 -1.91 11.05 -7.29
C PRO A 38 -0.68 10.54 -8.03
N THR A 39 0.03 9.55 -7.47
CA THR A 39 1.23 8.98 -8.11
C THR A 39 0.91 8.36 -9.47
N GLY A 40 -0.19 7.61 -9.58
CA GLY A 40 -0.62 6.99 -10.84
C GLY A 40 -1.10 8.00 -11.88
N VAL A 41 -1.76 9.08 -11.45
CA VAL A 41 -2.14 10.22 -12.30
C VAL A 41 -0.90 10.99 -12.76
N LEU A 42 0.05 11.25 -11.87
CA LEU A 42 1.33 11.88 -12.21
C LEU A 42 2.10 11.06 -13.23
N LEU A 43 2.18 9.74 -13.06
CA LEU A 43 2.73 8.82 -14.06
C LEU A 43 1.96 8.82 -15.38
N PHE A 44 0.69 9.25 -15.38
CA PHE A 44 -0.07 9.45 -16.61
C PHE A 44 0.33 10.70 -17.34
N ILE A 45 0.24 11.83 -16.68
CA ILE A 45 0.43 13.11 -17.34
C ILE A 45 1.90 13.37 -17.69
N SER A 46 2.85 12.82 -16.91
CA SER A 46 4.31 13.05 -17.07
C SER A 46 4.99 12.27 -18.21
N ARG A 47 4.23 11.50 -18.99
CA ARG A 47 4.77 10.69 -20.10
C ARG A 47 5.25 11.58 -21.24
N ALA A 48 6.14 11.05 -22.08
CA ALA A 48 6.63 11.75 -23.28
C ALA A 48 5.48 12.28 -24.17
N ASN A 49 4.42 11.48 -24.34
CA ASN A 49 3.21 11.87 -25.09
C ASN A 49 2.03 12.20 -24.15
N GLY A 50 2.32 12.65 -22.93
CA GLY A 50 1.31 13.03 -21.94
C GLY A 50 1.02 14.53 -21.96
N LEU A 51 0.08 14.96 -21.12
CA LEU A 51 -0.34 16.36 -21.02
C LEU A 51 0.79 17.30 -20.55
N ALA A 52 1.71 16.80 -19.71
CA ALA A 52 2.79 17.59 -19.13
C ALA A 52 4.08 16.76 -19.13
N PRO A 53 4.78 16.63 -20.26
CA PRO A 53 5.90 15.70 -20.41
C PRO A 53 7.06 16.03 -19.47
N MET A 54 7.35 15.11 -18.54
CA MET A 54 8.43 15.23 -17.54
C MET A 54 9.19 13.89 -17.46
N PRO A 55 10.06 13.59 -18.43
CA PRO A 55 10.65 12.26 -18.58
C PRO A 55 11.49 11.83 -17.36
N LYS A 56 12.20 12.77 -16.71
CA LYS A 56 12.95 12.49 -15.48
C LYS A 56 12.04 12.08 -14.32
N LEU A 57 10.94 12.81 -14.10
CA LEU A 57 9.95 12.49 -13.06
C LEU A 57 9.27 11.16 -13.35
N ASN A 58 8.87 10.93 -14.60
CA ASN A 58 8.23 9.69 -15.02
C ASN A 58 9.15 8.48 -14.78
N ALA A 59 10.43 8.61 -15.12
CA ALA A 59 11.44 7.57 -14.89
C ALA A 59 11.64 7.30 -13.39
N LEU A 60 11.76 8.34 -12.56
CA LEU A 60 11.94 8.21 -11.11
C LEU A 60 10.72 7.54 -10.45
N LEU A 61 9.50 8.03 -10.71
CA LEU A 61 8.28 7.42 -10.19
C LEU A 61 8.11 5.98 -10.69
N GLY A 62 8.47 5.73 -11.95
CA GLY A 62 8.48 4.40 -12.54
C GLY A 62 9.44 3.45 -11.83
N ALA A 63 10.67 3.91 -11.52
CA ALA A 63 11.66 3.14 -10.78
C ALA A 63 11.17 2.79 -9.37
N VAL A 64 10.69 3.78 -8.60
CA VAL A 64 10.13 3.57 -7.25
C VAL A 64 9.00 2.53 -7.28
N ILE A 65 8.06 2.67 -8.22
CA ILE A 65 6.93 1.74 -8.34
C ILE A 65 7.39 0.35 -8.75
N ASN A 66 8.36 0.24 -9.66
CA ASN A 66 8.84 -1.07 -10.10
C ASN A 66 9.59 -1.79 -8.97
N ILE A 67 10.44 -1.08 -8.20
CA ILE A 67 11.13 -1.63 -7.03
C ILE A 67 10.12 -2.10 -5.97
N GLY A 68 9.16 -1.24 -5.61
CA GLY A 68 8.13 -1.57 -4.63
C GLY A 68 7.25 -2.76 -5.05
N ARG A 69 7.09 -3.00 -6.35
CA ARG A 69 6.32 -4.15 -6.87
C ARG A 69 7.13 -5.43 -7.03
N SER A 70 8.45 -5.34 -7.15
CA SER A 70 9.32 -6.51 -7.31
C SER A 70 9.76 -7.12 -5.98
N LEU A 71 9.77 -6.32 -4.90
CA LEU A 71 10.14 -6.80 -3.58
C LEU A 71 9.02 -7.68 -2.99
N PRO A 72 9.33 -8.91 -2.53
CA PRO A 72 8.36 -9.70 -1.78
C PRO A 72 7.89 -8.94 -0.55
N PHE A 73 6.59 -9.01 -0.25
CA PHE A 73 5.99 -8.23 0.85
C PHE A 73 6.69 -8.48 2.20
N ILE A 74 7.07 -9.74 2.49
CA ILE A 74 7.79 -10.11 3.71
C ILE A 74 9.16 -9.41 3.80
N VAL A 75 9.90 -9.32 2.68
CA VAL A 75 11.21 -8.65 2.64
C VAL A 75 11.04 -7.14 2.86
N LEU A 76 10.03 -6.53 2.22
CA LEU A 76 9.71 -5.12 2.40
C LEU A 76 9.31 -4.82 3.86
N LEU A 77 8.51 -5.68 4.49
CA LEU A 77 8.12 -5.54 5.89
C LEU A 77 9.35 -5.48 6.80
N ILE A 78 10.28 -6.42 6.63
CA ILE A 78 11.52 -6.46 7.42
C ILE A 78 12.37 -5.21 7.17
N ALA A 79 12.49 -4.78 5.91
CA ALA A 79 13.23 -3.57 5.55
C ALA A 79 12.62 -2.29 6.17
N LEU A 80 11.31 -2.28 6.41
CA LEU A 80 10.58 -1.15 6.98
C LEU A 80 10.55 -1.14 8.51
N ILE A 81 11.00 -2.17 9.22
CA ILE A 81 11.04 -2.19 10.69
C ILE A 81 11.60 -0.89 11.32
N PRO A 82 12.80 -0.40 10.94
CA PRO A 82 13.34 0.83 11.54
C PRO A 82 12.49 2.06 11.20
N PHE A 83 11.92 2.10 9.99
CA PHE A 83 11.06 3.20 9.54
C PHE A 83 9.70 3.22 10.25
N THR A 84 9.07 2.06 10.42
CA THR A 84 7.83 1.90 11.17
C THR A 84 8.02 2.34 12.62
N ARG A 85 9.14 1.93 13.25
CA ARG A 85 9.47 2.36 14.61
C ARG A 85 9.65 3.88 14.70
N LEU A 86 10.26 4.50 13.69
CA LEU A 86 10.45 5.95 13.65
C LEU A 86 9.12 6.72 13.61
N ILE A 87 8.14 6.23 12.84
CA ILE A 87 6.84 6.89 12.69
C ILE A 87 5.90 6.61 13.86
N VAL A 88 5.79 5.34 14.25
CA VAL A 88 4.74 4.85 15.17
C VAL A 88 5.28 4.69 16.60
N GLY A 89 6.60 4.69 16.79
CA GLY A 89 7.26 4.45 18.08
C GLY A 89 7.37 2.96 18.45
N THR A 90 6.66 2.07 17.75
CA THR A 90 6.66 0.62 17.96
C THR A 90 6.66 -0.15 16.64
N THR A 91 7.03 -1.42 16.69
CA THR A 91 7.05 -2.35 15.55
C THR A 91 5.96 -3.43 15.65
N LEU A 92 5.19 -3.43 16.75
CA LEU A 92 4.15 -4.42 17.04
C LEU A 92 2.78 -3.74 17.15
N GLY A 93 1.74 -4.51 16.84
CA GLY A 93 0.35 -4.09 16.91
C GLY A 93 -0.23 -3.58 15.59
N SER A 94 -1.55 -3.41 15.57
CA SER A 94 -2.34 -3.08 14.39
C SER A 94 -1.91 -1.78 13.72
N THR A 95 -1.64 -0.73 14.51
CA THR A 95 -1.19 0.56 13.97
C THR A 95 0.19 0.49 13.32
N ALA A 96 1.12 -0.30 13.88
CA ALA A 96 2.44 -0.50 13.29
C ALA A 96 2.36 -1.27 11.95
N ALA A 97 1.45 -2.23 11.84
CA ALA A 97 1.25 -3.02 10.63
C ALA A 97 0.71 -2.19 9.44
N ILE A 98 0.00 -1.09 9.69
CA ILE A 98 -0.54 -0.22 8.63
C ILE A 98 0.58 0.33 7.73
N VAL A 99 1.73 0.66 8.29
CA VAL A 99 2.86 1.27 7.55
C VAL A 99 3.39 0.35 6.43
N PRO A 100 3.87 -0.87 6.71
CA PRO A 100 4.34 -1.77 5.66
C PRO A 100 3.22 -2.19 4.69
N VAL A 101 1.98 -2.37 5.17
CA VAL A 101 0.84 -2.69 4.29
C VAL A 101 0.59 -1.56 3.29
N THR A 102 0.58 -0.31 3.74
CA THR A 102 0.40 0.88 2.88
C THR A 102 1.54 1.01 1.88
N ILE A 103 2.79 0.91 2.34
CA ILE A 103 3.97 1.06 1.48
C ILE A 103 4.06 -0.08 0.46
N GLY A 104 3.64 -1.29 0.84
CA GLY A 104 3.56 -2.43 -0.05
C GLY A 104 2.44 -2.30 -1.08
N ALA A 105 1.29 -1.72 -0.73
CA ALA A 105 0.12 -1.66 -1.58
C ALA A 105 0.11 -0.48 -2.58
N PHE A 106 0.60 0.69 -2.19
CA PHE A 106 0.56 1.89 -3.05
C PHE A 106 1.20 1.72 -4.44
N PRO A 107 2.31 0.99 -4.65
CA PRO A 107 2.93 0.84 -5.96
C PRO A 107 2.03 0.07 -6.94
N PHE A 108 1.33 -0.95 -6.43
CA PHE A 108 0.37 -1.73 -7.21
C PHE A 108 -0.84 -0.88 -7.59
N PHE A 109 -1.37 -0.11 -6.64
CA PHE A 109 -2.50 0.78 -6.89
C PHE A 109 -2.15 1.89 -7.88
N ALA A 110 -1.00 2.54 -7.73
CA ALA A 110 -0.52 3.58 -8.66
C ALA A 110 -0.34 3.04 -10.09
N ARG A 111 0.13 1.79 -10.25
CA ARG A 111 0.22 1.17 -11.57
C ARG A 111 -1.16 0.85 -12.15
N LEU A 112 -2.12 0.44 -11.33
CA LEU A 112 -3.49 0.18 -11.76
C LEU A 112 -4.18 1.46 -12.24
N THR A 113 -4.13 2.54 -11.46
CA THR A 113 -4.72 3.83 -11.81
C THR A 113 -4.08 4.41 -13.06
N GLY A 114 -2.75 4.41 -13.15
CA GLY A 114 -2.03 4.85 -14.34
C GLY A 114 -2.38 4.04 -15.60
N LYS A 115 -2.62 2.73 -15.48
CA LYS A 115 -3.10 1.86 -16.58
C LYS A 115 -4.52 2.22 -17.00
N ARG A 116 -5.43 2.41 -16.04
CA ARG A 116 -6.83 2.79 -16.32
C ARG A 116 -6.92 4.16 -16.99
N ALA A 117 -6.14 5.12 -16.53
CA ALA A 117 -6.06 6.44 -17.14
C ALA A 117 -5.57 6.38 -18.61
N ARG A 118 -4.64 5.46 -18.94
CA ARG A 118 -4.25 5.19 -20.35
C ARG A 118 -5.45 4.77 -21.19
N ARG A 119 -6.26 3.84 -20.67
CA ARG A 119 -7.39 3.26 -21.39
C ARG A 119 -8.52 4.25 -21.59
N GLY A 120 -8.77 5.14 -20.62
CA GLY A 120 -9.76 6.21 -20.75
C GLY A 120 -9.44 7.16 -21.90
N GLY A 121 -8.20 7.68 -21.95
CA GLY A 121 -7.78 8.60 -23.01
C GLY A 121 -7.65 8.00 -24.41
N LEU A 122 -7.70 6.67 -24.56
CA LEU A 122 -7.74 5.98 -25.85
C LEU A 122 -9.17 5.82 -26.40
N ARG A 123 -10.21 6.14 -25.62
CA ARG A 123 -11.61 6.09 -26.08
C ARG A 123 -12.14 7.45 -26.55
N GLU A 124 -11.37 8.51 -26.30
CA GLU A 124 -11.73 9.90 -26.63
C GLU A 124 -11.02 10.44 -27.88
N ASN A 125 -10.20 9.61 -28.55
CA ASN A 125 -9.60 9.85 -29.88
C ASN A 125 -9.97 8.70 -30.81
#